data_AF-A0A5E4LQM1-F1
#
_entry.id   AF-A0A5E4LQM1-F1
#
_cell.length_a   1.000
_cell.length_b   1.000
_cell.length_c   1.000
_cell.angle_alpha   90.00
_cell.angle_beta   90.00
_cell.angle_gamma   90.00
#
_symmetry.space_group_name_H-M   'P 1'
#
loop_
_entity.id
_entity.type
_entity.pdbx_description
1 polymer ?
#
loop_
_entity_poly.entity_id
_entity_poly.type
_entity_poly.pdbx_seq_one_letter_code
_entity_poly.pdbx_strand_id
1 'polypeptide(L)'
;MSSSDQIRKSLLSAVVMLFLVYLIAVPFYIYFEGLSLIDAIYFVSITITTVGYGDITPHTSIGKLFTIVVLFSGVSIFFYHVTHFGLFQEKALDPHVQRRLEILRNLTELQSGNVKKEEVRMIKDKLNRISQEHISKKLSK
;
A
#
# COMPACT_ATOMS: atom_id res chain seq x y z
N MET A 1 14.87 5.09 -6.84
CA MET A 1 14.37 5.14 -5.44
C MET A 1 13.25 4.10 -5.32
N SER A 2 13.38 3.14 -4.40
CA SER A 2 12.50 1.95 -4.35
C SER A 2 11.05 2.34 -4.02
N SER A 3 10.07 1.59 -4.55
CA SER A 3 8.64 1.76 -4.21
C SER A 3 8.37 1.59 -2.71
N SER A 4 9.18 0.78 -2.01
CA SER A 4 9.14 0.63 -0.55
C SER A 4 9.61 1.89 0.21
N ASP A 5 10.59 2.62 -0.32
CA ASP A 5 11.10 3.86 0.30
C ASP A 5 10.08 4.98 0.21
N GLN A 6 9.32 5.04 -0.87
CA GLN A 6 8.26 6.03 -1.05
C GLN A 6 7.13 5.83 -0.04
N ILE A 7 6.71 4.58 0.18
CA ILE A 7 5.68 4.25 1.19
C ILE A 7 6.16 4.60 2.59
N ARG A 8 7.40 4.25 2.94
CA ARG A 8 7.97 4.59 4.26
C ARG A 8 8.03 6.10 4.51
N LYS A 9 8.43 6.89 3.51
CA LYS A 9 8.47 8.36 3.61
C LYS A 9 7.06 8.96 3.72
N SER A 10 6.10 8.44 2.97
CA SER A 10 4.69 8.84 3.06
C SER A 10 4.10 8.55 4.45
N LEU A 11 4.34 7.35 4.99
CA LEU A 11 3.91 6.98 6.35
C LEU A 11 4.58 7.87 7.41
N LEU A 12 5.89 8.12 7.28
CA LEU A 12 6.61 9.00 8.20
C LEU A 12 6.07 10.44 8.16
N SER A 13 5.88 10.99 6.96
CA SER A 13 5.30 12.32 6.77
C SER A 13 3.93 12.44 7.42
N ALA A 14 3.09 11.40 7.30
CA ALA A 14 1.76 11.38 7.87
C ALA A 14 1.81 11.37 9.40
N VAL A 15 2.67 10.55 10.01
CA VAL A 15 2.87 10.51 11.47
C VAL A 15 3.35 11.86 12.01
N VAL A 16 4.27 12.52 11.30
CA VAL A 16 4.75 13.87 11.65
C VAL A 16 3.61 14.88 11.59
N MET A 17 2.78 14.86 10.52
CA MET A 17 1.62 15.74 10.42
C MET A 17 0.62 15.52 11.55
N LEU A 18 0.34 14.27 11.92
CA LEU A 18 -0.55 13.97 13.04
C LEU A 18 0.02 14.49 14.36
N PHE A 19 1.31 14.28 14.61
CA PHE A 19 1.99 14.80 15.80
C PHE A 19 1.89 16.33 15.88
N LEU A 20 2.08 17.04 14.78
CA LEU A 20 1.93 18.50 14.71
C LEU A 20 0.50 18.96 15.04
N VAL A 21 -0.52 18.24 14.56
CA VAL A 21 -1.92 18.53 14.90
C VAL A 21 -2.14 18.41 16.41
N TYR A 22 -1.64 17.34 17.04
CA TYR A 22 -1.74 17.17 18.50
C TYR A 22 -0.96 18.25 19.26
N LEU A 23 0.24 18.59 18.80
CA LEU A 23 1.09 19.60 19.43
C LEU A 23 0.43 20.99 19.45
N ILE A 24 -0.40 21.30 18.47
CA ILE A 24 -1.14 22.57 18.38
C ILE A 24 -2.49 22.46 19.12
N ALA A 25 -3.24 21.39 18.88
CA ALA A 25 -4.62 21.26 19.36
C ALA A 25 -4.70 21.04 20.88
N VAL A 26 -3.82 20.20 21.44
CA VAL A 26 -3.87 19.87 22.88
C VAL A 26 -3.65 21.12 23.75
N PRO A 27 -2.57 21.92 23.57
CA PRO A 27 -2.41 23.15 24.35
C PRO A 27 -3.53 24.16 24.13
N PHE A 28 -4.07 24.24 22.92
CA PHE A 28 -5.20 25.10 22.62
C PHE A 28 -6.42 24.76 23.49
N TYR A 29 -6.81 23.48 23.55
CA TYR A 29 -7.98 23.07 24.34
C TYR A 29 -7.73 23.16 25.86
N ILE A 30 -6.50 22.95 26.33
CA ILE A 30 -6.15 23.20 27.73
C ILE A 30 -6.34 24.69 28.08
N TYR A 31 -5.86 25.59 27.21
CA TYR A 31 -5.89 27.03 27.49
C TYR A 31 -7.27 27.66 27.30
N PHE A 32 -7.97 27.35 26.21
CA PHE A 32 -9.24 28.00 25.85
C PHE A 32 -10.49 27.28 26.36
N GLU A 33 -10.45 25.97 26.53
CA GLU A 33 -11.59 25.18 27.04
C GLU A 33 -11.35 24.68 28.48
N GLY A 34 -10.17 24.92 29.05
CA GLY A 34 -9.86 24.53 30.43
C GLY A 34 -9.78 23.01 30.65
N LEU A 35 -9.59 22.24 29.57
CA LEU A 35 -9.50 20.78 29.67
C LEU A 35 -8.22 20.35 30.40
N SER A 36 -8.30 19.23 31.13
CA SER A 36 -7.08 18.58 31.62
C SER A 36 -6.25 18.05 30.44
N LEU A 37 -4.96 17.76 30.65
CA LEU A 37 -4.10 17.21 29.59
C LEU A 37 -4.68 15.92 28.99
N ILE A 38 -5.18 15.02 29.85
CA ILE A 38 -5.78 13.75 29.42
C ILE A 38 -7.07 14.01 28.63
N ASP A 39 -7.94 14.89 29.13
CA ASP A 39 -9.21 15.22 28.47
C ASP A 39 -9.00 15.90 27.12
N ALA A 40 -7.99 16.77 27.01
CA ALA A 40 -7.63 17.42 25.76
C ALA A 40 -7.09 16.41 24.73
N ILE A 41 -6.20 15.51 25.13
CA ILE A 41 -5.70 14.44 24.25
C ILE A 41 -6.86 13.55 23.80
N TYR A 42 -7.70 13.12 24.75
CA TYR A 42 -8.87 12.29 24.50
C TYR A 42 -9.84 12.97 23.53
N PHE A 43 -10.20 14.24 23.77
CA PHE A 43 -11.09 15.02 22.91
C PHE A 43 -10.54 15.15 21.48
N VAL A 44 -9.25 15.45 21.33
CA VAL A 44 -8.59 15.50 20.02
C VAL A 44 -8.62 14.13 19.33
N SER A 45 -8.35 13.04 20.07
CA SER A 45 -8.40 11.68 19.53
C SER A 45 -9.78 11.31 19.00
N ILE A 46 -10.84 11.47 19.80
CA ILE A 46 -12.20 11.09 19.39
C ILE A 46 -12.73 11.98 18.26
N THR A 47 -12.25 13.23 18.16
CA THR A 47 -12.60 14.16 17.08
C THR A 47 -11.94 13.75 15.77
N ILE A 48 -10.63 13.52 15.77
CA ILE A 48 -9.86 13.17 14.55
C ILE A 48 -10.24 11.79 14.02
N THR A 49 -10.51 10.84 14.92
CA THR A 49 -10.96 9.49 14.56
C THR A 49 -12.43 9.43 14.19
N THR A 50 -13.15 10.55 14.25
CA THR A 50 -14.59 10.66 13.97
C THR A 50 -15.49 9.82 14.90
N VAL A 51 -14.97 9.35 16.03
CA VAL A 51 -15.73 8.58 17.02
C VAL A 51 -16.77 9.47 17.71
N GLY A 52 -16.35 10.64 18.18
CA GLY A 52 -17.23 11.70 18.68
C GLY A 52 -18.28 11.27 19.72
N TYR A 53 -17.85 10.71 20.87
CA TYR A 53 -18.78 10.29 21.93
C TYR A 53 -19.69 11.40 22.48
N GLY A 54 -19.26 12.67 22.37
CA GLY A 54 -20.05 13.84 22.75
C GLY A 54 -20.07 14.12 24.27
N ASP A 55 -19.25 13.41 25.03
CA ASP A 55 -19.01 13.59 26.47
C ASP A 55 -18.18 14.85 26.77
N ILE A 56 -17.23 15.19 25.88
CA ILE A 56 -16.48 16.45 25.92
C ILE A 56 -16.80 17.23 24.65
N THR A 57 -17.17 18.51 24.82
CA THR A 57 -17.47 19.41 23.70
C THR A 57 -16.93 20.82 23.97
N PRO A 58 -16.52 21.57 22.94
CA PRO A 58 -16.08 22.94 23.11
C PRO A 58 -17.25 23.85 23.46
N HIS A 59 -17.13 24.59 24.55
CA HIS A 59 -18.16 25.52 25.01
C HIS A 59 -17.92 26.93 24.48
N THR A 60 -16.66 27.31 24.21
CA THR A 60 -16.32 28.63 23.72
C THR A 60 -16.54 28.76 22.21
N SER A 61 -16.86 29.97 21.73
CA SER A 61 -16.99 30.24 20.30
C SER A 61 -15.68 29.99 19.55
N ILE A 62 -14.55 30.33 20.16
CA ILE A 62 -13.22 30.11 19.57
C ILE A 62 -12.87 28.63 19.52
N GLY A 63 -13.20 27.86 20.55
CA GLY A 63 -12.98 26.42 20.57
C GLY A 63 -13.84 25.67 19.58
N LYS A 64 -15.10 26.09 19.38
CA LYS A 64 -15.96 25.56 18.30
C LYS A 64 -15.36 25.81 16.92
N LEU A 65 -14.92 27.04 16.65
CA LEU A 65 -14.29 27.38 15.37
C LEU A 65 -12.99 26.59 15.15
N PHE A 66 -12.16 26.48 16.17
CA PHE A 66 -10.93 25.70 16.11
C PHE A 66 -11.21 24.21 15.90
N THR A 67 -12.24 23.66 16.54
CA THR A 67 -12.68 22.27 16.35
C THR A 67 -13.06 22.00 14.89
N ILE A 68 -13.73 22.95 14.22
CA ILE A 68 -14.05 22.82 12.79
C ILE A 68 -12.76 22.67 11.97
N VAL A 69 -11.73 23.48 12.25
CA VAL A 69 -10.43 23.41 11.55
C VAL A 69 -9.70 22.10 11.84
N VAL A 70 -9.68 21.64 13.10
CA VAL A 70 -9.09 20.35 13.50
C VAL A 70 -9.82 19.19 12.84
N LEU A 71 -11.15 19.28 12.68
CA LEU A 71 -11.94 18.25 12.02
C LEU A 71 -11.55 18.13 10.55
N PHE A 72 -11.55 19.22 9.78
CA PHE A 72 -11.18 19.15 8.37
C PHE A 72 -9.73 18.69 8.14
N SER A 73 -8.79 19.20 8.94
CA SER A 73 -7.36 18.86 8.78
C SER A 73 -7.04 17.46 9.32
N GLY A 74 -7.43 17.18 10.56
CA GLY A 74 -7.12 15.94 11.27
C GLY A 74 -7.81 14.72 10.66
N VAL A 75 -9.09 14.82 10.31
CA VAL A 75 -9.82 13.70 9.67
C VAL A 75 -9.19 13.35 8.32
N SER A 76 -8.86 14.36 7.49
CA SER A 76 -8.20 14.12 6.19
C SER A 76 -6.87 13.38 6.35
N ILE A 77 -6.06 13.78 7.34
CA ILE A 77 -4.80 13.11 7.66
C ILE A 77 -5.05 11.68 8.16
N PHE A 78 -6.05 11.47 9.03
CA PHE A 78 -6.38 10.15 9.57
C PHE A 78 -6.81 9.18 8.46
N PHE A 79 -7.71 9.59 7.56
CA PHE A 79 -8.13 8.76 6.42
C PHE A 79 -6.98 8.44 5.46
N TYR A 80 -6.06 9.39 5.27
CA TYR A 80 -4.82 9.12 4.51
C TYR A 80 -4.00 7.99 5.16
N HIS A 81 -3.87 7.98 6.49
CA HIS A 81 -3.18 6.91 7.21
C HIS A 81 -3.87 5.56 7.04
N VAL A 82 -5.19 5.49 7.23
CA VAL A 82 -5.96 4.24 7.12
C VAL A 82 -5.74 3.62 5.73
N THR A 83 -5.79 4.43 4.68
CA THR A 83 -5.58 3.98 3.30
C THR A 83 -4.16 3.46 3.08
N HIS A 84 -3.14 4.22 3.50
CA HIS A 84 -1.74 3.82 3.27
C HIS A 84 -1.32 2.63 4.14
N PHE A 85 -1.87 2.51 5.33
CA PHE A 85 -1.67 1.37 6.20
C PHE A 85 -2.29 0.10 5.62
N GLY A 86 -3.53 0.18 5.12
CA GLY A 86 -4.19 -0.95 4.44
C GLY A 86 -3.40 -1.44 3.22
N LEU A 87 -2.94 -0.51 2.38
CA LEU A 87 -2.09 -0.82 1.21
C LEU A 87 -0.72 -1.40 1.61
N PHE A 88 -0.16 -0.94 2.73
CA PHE A 88 1.09 -1.49 3.25
C PHE A 88 0.90 -2.94 3.72
N GLN A 89 -0.21 -3.23 4.42
CA GLN A 89 -0.54 -4.57 4.86
C GLN A 89 -0.79 -5.52 3.69
N GLU A 90 -1.50 -5.08 2.66
CA GLU A 90 -1.73 -5.85 1.43
C GLU A 90 -0.40 -6.20 0.75
N LYS A 91 0.48 -5.21 0.55
CA LYS A 91 1.82 -5.44 -0.03
C LYS A 91 2.72 -6.31 0.84
N ALA A 92 2.52 -6.31 2.15
CA ALA A 92 3.25 -7.18 3.07
C ALA A 92 2.78 -8.65 3.00
N LEU A 93 1.54 -8.90 2.59
CA LEU A 93 0.94 -10.23 2.43
C LEU A 93 1.17 -10.83 1.02
N ASP A 94 1.31 -9.96 0.02
CA ASP A 94 1.49 -10.32 -1.39
C ASP A 94 2.71 -11.23 -1.71
N PRO A 95 3.85 -11.23 -0.98
CA PRO A 95 4.99 -12.11 -1.29
C PRO A 95 4.61 -13.60 -1.27
N HIS A 96 3.70 -13.99 -0.37
CA HIS A 96 3.20 -15.36 -0.28
C HIS A 96 2.24 -15.69 -1.41
N VAL A 97 1.45 -14.73 -1.87
CA VAL A 97 0.53 -14.88 -3.01
C VAL A 97 1.32 -14.98 -4.31
N GLN A 98 2.30 -14.12 -4.53
CA GLN A 98 3.17 -14.15 -5.71
C GLN A 98 3.92 -15.49 -5.83
N ARG A 99 4.47 -16.01 -4.73
CA ARG A 99 5.11 -17.33 -4.70
C ARG A 99 4.15 -18.45 -5.11
N ARG A 100 2.89 -18.38 -4.66
CA ARG A 100 1.84 -19.36 -5.03
C ARG A 100 1.44 -19.23 -6.49
N LEU A 101 1.27 -18.01 -6.99
CA LEU A 101 0.92 -17.73 -8.39
C LEU A 101 2.01 -18.23 -9.35
N GLU A 102 3.29 -18.05 -8.99
CA GLU A 102 4.41 -18.56 -9.78
C GLU A 102 4.40 -20.10 -9.85
N ILE A 103 4.16 -20.77 -8.72
CA ILE A 103 4.01 -22.24 -8.69
C ILE A 103 2.83 -22.68 -9.55
N LEU A 104 1.66 -22.06 -9.41
CA LEU A 104 0.46 -22.40 -10.18
C LEU A 104 0.65 -22.19 -11.68
N ARG A 105 1.34 -21.11 -12.07
CA ARG A 105 1.72 -20.85 -13.46
C ARG A 105 2.62 -21.95 -13.99
N ASN A 106 3.68 -22.30 -13.26
CA ASN A 106 4.60 -23.37 -13.66
C ASN A 106 3.88 -24.73 -13.77
N LEU A 107 2.97 -25.05 -12.85
CA LEU A 107 2.15 -26.28 -12.93
C LEU A 107 1.18 -26.27 -14.11
N THR A 108 0.60 -25.11 -14.42
CA THR A 108 -0.28 -24.94 -15.59
C THR A 108 0.49 -25.10 -16.89
N GLU A 109 1.71 -24.57 -16.98
CA GLU A 109 2.59 -24.77 -18.14
C GLU A 109 2.93 -26.26 -18.34
N LEU A 110 3.22 -26.99 -17.25
CA LEU A 110 3.47 -28.43 -17.26
C LEU A 110 2.24 -29.25 -17.70
N GLN A 111 1.04 -28.91 -17.20
CA GLN A 111 -0.20 -29.61 -17.55
C GLN A 111 -0.73 -29.24 -18.94
N SER A 112 -0.50 -28.02 -19.42
CA SER A 112 -1.01 -27.57 -20.73
C SER A 112 -0.36 -28.27 -21.92
N GLY A 113 0.72 -29.03 -21.71
CA GLY A 113 1.42 -29.74 -22.79
C GLY A 113 2.11 -28.81 -23.81
N ASN A 114 2.14 -27.49 -23.59
CA ASN A 114 2.81 -26.54 -24.47
C ASN A 114 4.34 -26.68 -24.48
N VAL A 115 4.93 -27.32 -23.47
CA VAL A 115 6.36 -27.69 -23.48
C VAL A 115 6.67 -28.66 -24.64
N LYS A 116 5.79 -29.63 -24.91
CA LYS A 116 5.98 -30.54 -26.06
C LYS A 116 5.85 -29.80 -27.38
N LYS A 117 4.97 -28.81 -27.53
CA LYS A 117 4.76 -28.14 -28.82
C LYS A 117 5.98 -27.34 -29.26
N GLU A 118 6.61 -26.61 -28.33
CA GLU A 118 7.75 -25.77 -28.66
C GLU A 118 9.08 -26.54 -28.70
N GLU A 119 9.27 -27.55 -27.85
CA GLU A 119 10.40 -28.49 -28.00
C GLU A 119 10.29 -29.32 -29.28
N VAL A 120 9.10 -29.81 -29.64
CA VAL A 120 8.89 -30.57 -30.89
C VAL A 120 9.11 -29.68 -32.12
N ARG A 121 8.69 -28.40 -32.06
CA ARG A 121 8.96 -27.43 -33.13
C ARG A 121 10.46 -27.21 -33.31
N MET A 122 11.18 -27.02 -32.20
CA MET A 122 12.63 -26.82 -32.22
C MET A 122 13.39 -28.06 -32.73
N ILE A 123 12.94 -29.27 -32.37
CA ILE A 123 13.51 -30.53 -32.86
C ILE A 123 13.20 -30.73 -34.35
N LYS A 124 11.98 -30.42 -34.81
CA LYS A 124 11.61 -30.45 -36.24
C LYS A 124 12.48 -29.52 -37.07
N ASP A 125 12.72 -28.31 -36.59
CA ASP A 125 13.55 -27.33 -37.30
C ASP A 125 15.02 -27.77 -37.37
N LYS A 126 15.57 -28.35 -36.28
CA LYS A 126 16.92 -28.94 -36.28
C LYS A 126 17.04 -30.11 -37.25
N LEU A 127 16.05 -31.00 -37.29
CA LEU A 127 16.01 -32.14 -38.21
C LEU A 127 15.97 -31.71 -39.68
N ASN A 128 15.16 -30.69 -40.00
CA ASN A 128 15.10 -30.16 -41.36
C ASN A 128 16.43 -29.55 -41.80
N ARG A 129 17.13 -28.82 -40.91
CA ARG A 129 18.46 -28.27 -41.23
C ARG A 129 19.49 -29.36 -41.51
N ILE A 130 19.54 -30.40 -40.67
CA ILE A 130 20.46 -31.54 -40.85
C ILE A 130 20.14 -32.29 -42.16
N SER A 131 18.86 -32.49 -42.47
CA SER A 131 18.44 -33.13 -43.72
C SER A 131 18.89 -32.34 -44.96
N GLN A 132 18.73 -31.01 -44.94
CA GLN A 132 19.16 -30.14 -46.04
C GLN A 132 20.68 -30.12 -46.20
N GLU A 133 21.45 -30.09 -45.10
CA GLU A 133 22.91 -30.19 -45.14
C GLU A 133 23.38 -31.53 -45.72
N HIS A 134 22.74 -32.63 -45.36
CA HIS A 134 23.07 -33.95 -45.89
C HIS A 134 22.74 -34.09 -47.38
N ILE A 135 21.60 -33.56 -47.84
CA ILE A 135 21.20 -33.60 -49.25
C ILE A 135 22.12 -32.72 -50.10
N SER A 136 22.46 -31.52 -49.61
CA SER A 136 23.42 -30.61 -50.24
C SER A 136 24.79 -31.27 -50.44
N LYS A 137 25.34 -31.92 -49.40
CA LYS A 137 26.62 -32.65 -49.49
C LYS A 137 26.58 -33.85 -50.43
N LYS A 138 25.42 -34.43 -50.69
CA LYS A 138 25.25 -35.59 -51.58
C LYS A 138 25.08 -35.19 -53.05
N LEU A 139 24.62 -33.97 -53.32
CA LEU A 139 24.45 -33.40 -54.66
C LEU A 139 25.71 -32.66 -55.17
N SER A 140 26.66 -32.33 -54.29
CA SER A 140 27.93 -31.68 -54.66
C SER A 140 29.09 -32.67 -54.91
N LYS A 141 28.81 -33.97 -54.99
CA LYS A 141 29.75 -35.05 -55.35
C LYS A 141 29.26 -35.73 -56.62
#